data_AF-A0A352APV7-F1
#
_entry.id   AF-A0A352APV7-F1
#
_cell.length_a   1.000
_cell.length_b   1.000
_cell.length_c   1.000
_cell.angle_alpha   90.00
_cell.angle_beta   90.00
_cell.angle_gamma   90.00
#
_symmetry.space_group_name_H-M   'P 1'
#
loop_
_entity.id
_entity.type
_entity.pdbx_description
1 polymer ?
#
loop_
_entity_poly.entity_id
_entity_poly.type
_entity_poly.pdbx_seq_one_letter_code
_entity_poly.pdbx_strand_id
1 'polypeptide(L)'
;MFRGIWRRLVRLFQNLFGKRQEVRPKPEATATPKPLEDADYEYLFRQLLEGVAHGWQQARIVQFFDGLKGRTTHAEWVGWLSRFGEKVLASRASNRELAMRLVQVGEAMQSIPSIREIGEAAYKIGQQVLTREHNGIVWEYDGPDG
;
A
#
# COMPACT_ATOMS: atom_id res chain seq x y z
N MET A 1 -6.24 -18.01 -12.39
CA MET A 1 -7.27 -16.98 -12.67
C MET A 1 -6.85 -15.64 -12.03
N PHE A 2 -5.89 -14.90 -12.60
CA PHE A 2 -5.35 -13.68 -11.96
C PHE A 2 -5.15 -12.46 -12.88
N ARG A 3 -5.52 -12.55 -14.17
CA ARG A 3 -5.36 -11.45 -15.15
C ARG A 3 -6.43 -10.35 -15.07
N GLY A 4 -7.53 -10.56 -14.34
CA GLY A 4 -8.61 -9.58 -14.18
C GLY A 4 -8.43 -8.64 -12.98
N ILE A 5 -7.85 -9.15 -11.90
CA ILE A 5 -7.80 -8.48 -10.59
C ILE A 5 -6.71 -7.39 -10.55
N TRP A 6 -5.60 -7.62 -11.25
CA TRP A 6 -4.50 -6.66 -11.37
C TRP A 6 -4.95 -5.30 -11.91
N ARG A 7 -5.90 -5.33 -12.87
CA ARG A 7 -6.39 -4.12 -13.54
C ARG A 7 -7.16 -3.21 -12.59
N ARG A 8 -7.83 -3.76 -11.58
CA ARG A 8 -8.59 -2.99 -10.58
C ARG A 8 -7.67 -2.32 -9.57
N LEU A 9 -6.63 -3.03 -9.12
CA LEU A 9 -5.62 -2.48 -8.23
C LEU A 9 -4.86 -1.33 -8.88
N VAL A 10 -4.37 -1.54 -10.10
CA VAL A 10 -3.62 -0.52 -10.84
C VAL A 10 -4.47 0.74 -11.07
N ARG A 11 -5.78 0.63 -11.29
CA ARG A 11 -6.69 1.79 -11.40
C ARG A 11 -6.79 2.59 -10.12
N LEU A 12 -6.69 1.93 -8.96
CA LEU A 12 -6.68 2.65 -7.71
C LEU A 12 -5.46 3.56 -7.60
N PHE A 13 -4.29 2.99 -7.87
CA PHE A 13 -3.04 3.72 -7.85
C PHE A 13 -3.01 4.88 -8.87
N GLN A 14 -3.54 4.67 -10.08
CA GLN A 14 -3.68 5.74 -11.09
C GLN A 14 -4.46 6.96 -10.56
N ASN A 15 -5.53 6.73 -9.78
CA ASN A 15 -6.32 7.82 -9.19
C ASN A 15 -5.66 8.44 -7.95
N LEU A 16 -4.78 7.72 -7.24
CA LEU A 16 -4.08 8.18 -6.04
C LEU A 16 -2.80 8.98 -6.35
N PHE A 17 -2.27 8.84 -7.56
CA PHE A 17 -1.00 9.42 -8.00
C PHE A 17 -1.12 10.45 -9.14
N GLY A 18 -2.31 10.61 -9.72
CA GLY A 18 -2.59 11.61 -10.75
C GLY A 18 -2.74 13.04 -10.22
N LYS A 19 -1.72 13.58 -9.53
CA LYS A 19 -1.53 15.03 -9.36
C LYS A 19 -0.05 15.28 -9.06
N ARG A 20 0.69 15.61 -10.12
CA ARG A 20 2.02 16.20 -10.10
C ARG A 20 2.03 17.31 -9.05
N GLN A 21 2.79 17.13 -7.97
CA GLN A 21 3.09 18.25 -7.10
C GLN A 21 4.00 19.17 -7.90
N GLU A 22 3.48 20.32 -8.32
CA GLU A 22 4.32 21.44 -8.77
C GLU A 22 5.13 21.91 -7.56
N VAL A 23 6.23 21.23 -7.28
CA VAL A 23 7.22 21.68 -6.32
C VAL A 23 7.92 22.87 -6.98
N ARG A 24 7.52 24.08 -6.56
CA ARG A 24 8.24 25.32 -6.87
C ARG A 24 9.74 25.10 -6.59
N PRO A 25 10.65 25.47 -7.51
CA PRO A 25 12.07 25.26 -7.28
C PRO A 25 12.54 26.22 -6.19
N LYS A 26 12.91 25.68 -5.03
CA LYS A 26 13.78 26.36 -4.07
C LYS A 26 15.21 25.92 -4.39
N PRO A 27 16.13 26.84 -4.75
CA PRO A 27 17.49 26.48 -5.07
C PRO A 27 18.28 26.14 -3.80
N GLU A 28 19.25 25.23 -3.98
CA GLU A 28 20.33 24.82 -3.07
C GLU A 28 19.99 23.93 -1.88
N ALA A 29 20.39 22.65 -1.98
CA ALA A 29 21.53 22.11 -1.22
C ALA A 29 21.83 20.67 -1.64
N THR A 30 23.11 20.40 -2.00
CA THR A 30 23.83 19.12 -1.96
C THR A 30 23.11 17.84 -2.40
N ALA A 31 23.56 17.31 -3.54
CA ALA A 31 23.20 15.99 -4.07
C ALA A 31 23.53 14.84 -3.10
N THR A 32 22.58 14.51 -2.24
CA THR A 32 22.37 13.14 -1.76
C THR A 32 21.79 12.30 -2.92
N PRO A 33 22.01 10.98 -2.97
CA PRO A 33 21.33 10.14 -3.95
C PRO A 33 19.84 10.44 -3.83
N LYS A 34 19.21 10.80 -4.96
CA LYS A 34 17.82 11.26 -5.01
C LYS A 34 16.96 10.30 -4.16
N PRO A 35 16.28 10.78 -3.10
CA PRO A 35 15.36 9.95 -2.34
C PRO A 35 14.39 9.28 -3.30
N LEU A 36 14.00 8.03 -3.04
CA LEU A 36 12.97 7.38 -3.85
C LEU A 36 11.76 8.32 -3.94
N GLU A 37 11.34 8.65 -5.17
CA GLU A 37 10.14 9.45 -5.36
C GLU A 37 8.92 8.57 -5.00
N ASP A 38 7.77 9.15 -4.63
CA ASP A 38 6.60 8.35 -4.24
C ASP A 38 6.21 7.32 -5.32
N ALA A 39 6.54 7.59 -6.60
CA ALA A 39 6.34 6.68 -7.72
C ALA A 39 7.24 5.43 -7.68
N ASP A 40 8.48 5.53 -7.18
CA ASP A 40 9.38 4.40 -7.01
C ASP A 40 8.88 3.48 -5.89
N TYR A 41 8.47 4.05 -4.76
CA TYR A 41 7.84 3.29 -3.68
C TYR A 41 6.56 2.60 -4.16
N GLU A 42 5.75 3.27 -4.98
CA GLU A 42 4.56 2.67 -5.56
C GLU A 42 4.91 1.46 -6.42
N TYR A 43 5.90 1.60 -7.31
CA TYR A 43 6.34 0.50 -8.16
C TYR A 43 6.83 -0.69 -7.32
N LEU A 44 7.67 -0.44 -6.32
CA LEU A 44 8.19 -1.47 -5.42
C LEU A 44 7.06 -2.14 -4.62
N PHE A 45 6.14 -1.34 -4.10
CA PHE A 45 5.01 -1.86 -3.34
C PHE A 45 4.05 -2.69 -4.19
N ARG A 46 3.85 -2.30 -5.45
CA ARG A 46 3.12 -3.11 -6.44
C ARG A 46 3.79 -4.46 -6.66
N GLN A 47 5.10 -4.48 -6.88
CA GLN A 47 5.84 -5.74 -7.02
C GLN A 47 5.72 -6.62 -5.78
N LEU A 48 5.71 -6.01 -4.59
CA LEU A 48 5.57 -6.72 -3.33
C LEU A 48 4.17 -7.34 -3.16
N LEU A 49 3.11 -6.58 -3.46
CA LEU A 49 1.73 -7.08 -3.45
C LEU A 49 1.54 -8.22 -4.45
N GLU A 50 2.14 -8.13 -5.64
CA GLU A 50 2.12 -9.22 -6.62
C GLU A 50 2.90 -10.42 -6.12
N GLY A 51 4.11 -10.19 -5.64
CA GLY A 51 4.98 -11.25 -5.14
C GLY A 51 4.31 -12.09 -4.08
N VAL A 52 3.76 -11.44 -3.05
CA VAL A 52 3.02 -12.11 -1.98
C VAL A 52 1.77 -12.81 -2.52
N ALA A 53 0.99 -12.18 -3.40
CA ALA A 53 -0.17 -12.81 -4.04
C ALA A 53 0.21 -14.02 -4.91
N HIS A 54 1.43 -14.07 -5.44
CA HIS A 54 2.01 -15.19 -6.18
C HIS A 54 2.70 -16.23 -5.29
N GLY A 55 2.58 -16.12 -3.96
CA GLY A 55 3.09 -17.09 -3.01
C GLY A 55 4.57 -16.89 -2.66
N TRP A 56 5.07 -15.65 -2.64
CA TRP A 56 6.41 -15.38 -2.11
C TRP A 56 6.55 -15.91 -0.68
N GLN A 57 7.60 -16.71 -0.47
CA GLN A 57 7.99 -17.15 0.85
C GLN A 57 8.72 -16.03 1.60
N GLN A 58 8.75 -16.11 2.93
CA GLN A 58 9.41 -15.13 3.81
C GLN A 58 10.84 -14.80 3.37
N ALA A 59 11.64 -15.80 3.00
CA ALA A 59 13.02 -15.59 2.52
C ALA A 59 13.09 -14.68 1.28
N ARG A 60 12.13 -14.79 0.36
CA ARG A 60 12.07 -13.96 -0.85
C ARG A 60 11.66 -12.52 -0.53
N ILE A 61 10.77 -12.34 0.44
CA ILE A 61 10.40 -11.02 0.95
C ILE A 61 11.62 -10.36 1.61
N VAL A 62 12.39 -11.10 2.42
CA VAL A 62 13.64 -10.60 3.01
C VAL A 62 14.63 -10.19 1.92
N GLN A 63 14.85 -11.03 0.90
CA GLN A 63 15.73 -10.69 -0.23
C GLN A 63 15.29 -9.45 -0.99
N PHE A 64 13.97 -9.26 -1.17
CA PHE A 64 13.42 -8.06 -1.80
C PHE A 64 13.81 -6.80 -1.02
N PHE A 65 13.63 -6.78 0.30
CA PHE A 65 14.02 -5.63 1.12
C PHE A 65 15.53 -5.49 1.28
N ASP A 66 16.29 -6.59 1.27
CA ASP A 66 17.76 -6.57 1.29
C ASP A 66 18.32 -5.85 0.06
N GLY A 67 17.75 -6.10 -1.13
CA GLY A 67 18.09 -5.37 -2.35
C GLY A 67 17.74 -3.89 -2.36
N LEU A 68 16.95 -3.42 -1.38
CA LEU A 68 16.61 -2.01 -1.18
C LEU A 68 17.45 -1.34 -0.09
N LYS A 69 18.27 -2.10 0.64
CA LYS A 69 19.16 -1.55 1.66
C LYS A 69 20.12 -0.52 1.02
N GLY A 70 20.19 0.66 1.64
CA GLY A 70 20.98 1.78 1.14
C GLY A 70 20.25 2.69 0.14
N ARG A 71 19.07 2.29 -0.36
CA ARG A 71 18.22 3.16 -1.20
C ARG A 71 17.10 3.82 -0.40
N THR A 72 16.63 3.17 0.66
CA THR A 72 15.55 3.64 1.53
C THR A 72 15.74 3.10 2.94
N THR A 73 15.18 3.81 3.91
CA THR A 73 15.07 3.36 5.30
C THR A 73 13.69 2.78 5.59
N HIS A 74 13.55 2.04 6.70
CA HIS A 74 12.23 1.56 7.16
C HIS A 74 11.29 2.72 7.49
N ALA A 75 11.81 3.78 8.10
CA ALA A 75 11.04 4.96 8.45
C ALA A 75 10.44 5.64 7.21
N GLU A 76 11.20 5.74 6.11
CA GLU A 76 10.69 6.28 4.85
C GLU A 76 9.62 5.38 4.22
N TRP A 77 9.79 4.05 4.28
CA TRP A 77 8.78 3.09 3.85
C TRP A 77 7.47 3.23 4.63
N VAL A 78 7.56 3.30 5.96
CA VAL A 78 6.39 3.47 6.84
C VAL A 78 5.74 4.83 6.60
N GLY A 79 6.53 5.90 6.47
CA GLY A 79 6.03 7.23 6.17
C GLY A 79 5.31 7.31 4.82
N TRP A 80 5.86 6.66 3.80
CA TRP A 80 5.20 6.52 2.50
C TRP A 80 3.91 5.70 2.61
N LEU A 81 3.93 4.55 3.30
CA LEU A 81 2.74 3.72 3.53
C LEU A 81 1.64 4.48 4.26
N SER A 82 1.99 5.32 5.24
CA SER A 82 1.03 6.18 5.92
C SER A 82 0.31 7.10 4.94
N ARG A 83 1.06 7.87 4.14
CA ARG A 83 0.49 8.77 3.11
C ARG A 83 -0.34 8.00 2.08
N PHE A 84 0.12 6.81 1.69
CA PHE A 84 -0.61 5.93 0.80
C PHE A 84 -1.95 5.51 1.41
N GLY A 85 -1.95 5.05 2.66
CA GLY A 85 -3.14 4.66 3.40
C GLY A 85 -4.16 5.79 3.53
N GLU A 86 -3.71 7.00 3.86
CA GLU A 86 -4.58 8.19 3.93
C GLU A 86 -5.29 8.44 2.59
N LYS A 87 -4.56 8.37 1.47
CA LYS A 87 -5.16 8.53 0.14
C LYS A 87 -6.14 7.39 -0.19
N VAL A 88 -5.81 6.15 0.17
CA VAL A 88 -6.69 4.99 -0.07
C VAL A 88 -7.98 5.11 0.72
N LEU A 89 -7.91 5.55 1.98
CA LEU A 89 -9.07 5.75 2.86
C LEU A 89 -9.93 6.94 2.43
N ALA A 90 -9.31 8.00 1.89
CA ALA A 90 -10.02 9.16 1.34
C ALA A 90 -10.73 8.87 0.01
N SER A 91 -10.33 7.81 -0.71
CA SER A 91 -10.96 7.44 -1.99
C SER A 91 -12.36 6.87 -1.80
N ARG A 92 -13.35 7.40 -2.53
CA ARG A 92 -14.74 6.88 -2.55
C ARG A 92 -14.89 5.53 -3.26
N ALA A 93 -13.85 5.04 -3.92
CA ALA A 93 -13.89 3.75 -4.59
C ALA A 93 -13.92 2.58 -3.59
N SER A 94 -14.68 1.54 -3.92
CA SER A 94 -14.68 0.27 -3.19
C SER A 94 -13.39 -0.50 -3.48
N ASN A 95 -12.57 -0.69 -2.44
CA ASN A 95 -11.17 -1.14 -2.58
C ASN A 95 -10.87 -2.45 -1.84
N ARG A 96 -11.90 -3.31 -1.70
CA ARG A 96 -11.82 -4.56 -0.94
C ARG A 96 -10.65 -5.45 -1.38
N GLU A 97 -10.37 -5.54 -2.68
CA GLU A 97 -9.26 -6.36 -3.20
C GLU A 97 -7.88 -5.83 -2.79
N LEU A 98 -7.68 -4.51 -2.79
CA LEU A 98 -6.45 -3.90 -2.27
C LEU A 98 -6.32 -4.20 -0.79
N ALA A 99 -7.40 -4.00 -0.05
CA ALA A 99 -7.44 -4.16 1.39
C ALA A 99 -7.06 -5.59 1.82
N MET A 100 -7.59 -6.61 1.12
CA MET A 100 -7.20 -8.00 1.35
C MET A 100 -5.71 -8.26 1.05
N ARG A 101 -5.15 -7.66 -0.01
CA ARG A 101 -3.72 -7.82 -0.32
C ARG A 101 -2.81 -7.12 0.68
N LEU A 102 -3.22 -5.97 1.19
CA LEU A 102 -2.52 -5.26 2.27
C LEU A 102 -2.45 -6.10 3.54
N VAL A 103 -3.56 -6.74 3.90
CA VAL A 103 -3.61 -7.71 5.01
C VAL A 103 -2.66 -8.89 4.75
N GLN A 104 -2.74 -9.53 3.58
CA GLN A 104 -1.86 -10.66 3.24
C GLN A 104 -0.37 -10.31 3.29
N VAL A 105 0.01 -9.14 2.80
CA VAL A 105 1.38 -8.62 2.88
C VAL A 105 1.80 -8.44 4.33
N GLY A 106 0.95 -7.86 5.16
CA GLY A 106 1.22 -7.68 6.58
C GLY A 106 1.40 -8.99 7.34
N GLU A 107 0.51 -9.96 7.11
CA GLU A 107 0.59 -11.30 7.69
C GLU A 107 1.85 -12.05 7.25
N ALA A 108 2.25 -11.92 5.99
CA ALA A 108 3.48 -12.52 5.48
C ALA A 108 4.75 -11.93 6.11
N MET A 109 4.68 -10.69 6.60
CA MET A 109 5.81 -9.95 7.19
C MET A 109 5.86 -9.97 8.71
N GLN A 110 4.77 -10.30 9.40
CA GLN A 110 4.69 -10.22 10.87
C GLN A 110 5.79 -11.03 11.59
N SER A 111 6.18 -12.15 10.97
CA SER A 111 7.21 -13.07 11.48
C SER A 111 8.64 -12.66 11.15
N ILE A 112 8.85 -11.56 10.40
CA ILE A 112 10.17 -11.09 9.96
C ILE A 112 10.52 -9.81 10.74
N PRO A 113 11.38 -9.87 11.78
CA PRO A 113 11.63 -8.74 12.68
C PRO A 113 12.11 -7.47 11.98
N SER A 114 12.91 -7.61 10.92
CA SER A 114 13.49 -6.48 10.20
C SER A 114 12.47 -5.64 9.45
N ILE A 115 11.35 -6.21 9.00
CA ILE A 115 10.34 -5.51 8.19
C ILE A 115 8.96 -5.53 8.83
N ARG A 116 8.89 -5.94 10.10
CA ARG A 116 7.64 -6.08 10.85
C ARG A 116 6.85 -4.78 10.86
N GLU A 117 7.49 -3.64 11.12
CA GLU A 117 6.81 -2.34 11.19
C GLU A 117 6.16 -1.95 9.84
N ILE A 118 6.81 -2.29 8.72
CA ILE A 118 6.27 -2.09 7.37
C ILE A 118 5.04 -2.99 7.16
N GLY A 119 5.14 -4.25 7.59
CA GLY A 119 4.05 -5.21 7.57
C GLY A 119 2.85 -4.78 8.42
N GLU A 120 3.08 -4.30 9.64
CA GLU A 120 2.04 -3.79 10.54
C GLU A 120 1.34 -2.57 9.96
N ALA A 121 2.08 -1.65 9.34
CA ALA A 121 1.50 -0.50 8.66
C ALA A 121 0.58 -0.93 7.52
N ALA A 122 1.03 -1.85 6.66
CA ALA A 122 0.21 -2.40 5.57
C ALA A 122 -1.03 -3.11 6.10
N TYR A 123 -0.88 -3.96 7.13
CA TYR A 123 -1.98 -4.69 7.76
C TYR A 123 -3.06 -3.74 8.30
N LYS A 124 -2.66 -2.71 9.06
CA LYS A 124 -3.57 -1.71 9.64
C LYS A 124 -4.36 -0.97 8.56
N ILE A 125 -3.70 -0.54 7.48
CA ILE A 125 -4.38 0.13 6.35
C ILE A 125 -5.39 -0.83 5.72
N GLY A 126 -4.99 -2.09 5.46
CA GLY A 126 -5.88 -3.10 4.90
C GLY A 126 -7.13 -3.33 5.75
N GLN A 127 -6.97 -3.46 7.07
CA GLN A 127 -8.10 -3.60 7.99
C GLN A 127 -9.02 -2.38 7.98
N GLN A 128 -8.47 -1.16 8.06
CA GLN A 128 -9.28 0.06 8.05
C GLN A 128 -10.11 0.20 6.77
N VAL A 129 -9.53 -0.15 5.61
CA VAL A 129 -10.26 -0.16 4.34
C VAL A 129 -11.36 -1.22 4.35
N LEU A 130 -11.10 -2.45 4.82
CA LEU A 130 -12.13 -3.49 4.94
C LEU A 130 -13.27 -3.09 5.88
N THR A 131 -12.96 -2.51 7.04
CA THR A 131 -13.95 -2.05 8.02
C THR A 131 -14.80 -0.91 7.48
N ARG A 132 -14.20 0.06 6.77
CA ARG A 132 -14.93 1.14 6.10
C ARG A 132 -15.93 0.58 5.08
N GLU A 133 -15.49 -0.38 4.26
CA GLU A 133 -16.36 -1.02 3.26
C GLU A 133 -17.49 -1.81 3.93
N HIS A 134 -17.20 -2.51 5.04
CA HIS A 134 -18.21 -3.24 5.80
C HIS A 134 -19.25 -2.29 6.44
N ASN A 135 -18.80 -1.17 7.02
CA ASN A 135 -19.67 -0.16 7.61
C ASN A 135 -20.49 0.62 6.56
N GLY A 136 -19.97 0.78 5.34
CA GLY A 136 -20.72 1.32 4.20
C GLY A 136 -21.77 0.36 3.63
N ILE A 137 -21.72 -0.93 4.00
CA ILE A 137 -22.68 -1.99 3.63
C ILE A 137 -23.70 -2.23 4.75
N VAL A 138 -23.65 -1.48 5.87
CA VAL A 138 -24.74 -1.52 6.87
C VAL A 138 -25.99 -0.94 6.21
N TRP A 139 -26.84 -1.85 5.73
CA TRP A 139 -28.14 -1.56 5.16
C TRP A 139 -28.97 -0.77 6.16
N GLU A 140 -29.46 0.38 5.70
CA GLU A 140 -30.69 0.99 6.17
C GLU A 140 -31.76 -0.11 6.17
N TYR A 141 -32.02 -0.66 7.36
CA TYR A 141 -33.09 -1.62 7.55
C TYR A 141 -34.39 -0.83 7.50
N ASP A 142 -34.94 -0.66 6.31
CA ASP A 142 -36.35 -0.32 6.12
C ASP A 142 -37.14 -1.56 6.56
N GLY A 143 -37.43 -1.62 7.86
CA GLY A 143 -38.25 -2.69 8.41
C GLY A 143 -39.63 -2.65 7.74
N PRO A 144 -40.24 -3.78 7.40
CA PRO A 144 -41.59 -3.77 6.88
C PRO A 144 -42.53 -3.20 7.96
N ASP A 145 -43.05 -2.00 7.73
CA ASP A 145 -44.31 -1.57 8.34
C ASP A 145 -45.42 -2.47 7.75
N GLY A 146 -45.79 -3.52 8.48
CA GLY A 146 -46.84 -4.46 8.10
C GLY A 146 -47.29 -5.33 9.24
#